data_AF-A0A0G8AZJ9-F1
#
_entry.id   AF-A0A0G8AZJ9-F1
#
_cell.length_a   1.000
_cell.length_b   1.000
_cell.length_c   1.000
_cell.angle_alpha   90.00
_cell.angle_beta   90.00
_cell.angle_gamma   90.00
#
_symmetry.space_group_name_H-M   'P 1'
#
loop_
_entity.id
_entity.type
_entity.pdbx_description
1 polymer ?
#
loop_
_entity_poly.entity_id
_entity_poly.type
_entity_poly.pdbx_seq_one_letter_code
_entity_poly.pdbx_strand_id
1 'polypeptide(L)'
;HTGSMQLGFVSAILPEYSVKDIFYWASQFSYDCVELMCWPQGKATRRYAGVTHVDVQSMNSAKARALRELAADHGCSISALGYYPNPLCPDTEYSGNMALTIANLRKELDATIESYLEIYNEDPKPLYGLNPQINPRIHQDLLYAD
;
A
#
# COMPACT_ATOMS: atom_id res chain seq x y z
N HIS A 1 10.76 -19.92 18.38
CA HIS A 1 9.76 -18.86 18.58
C HIS A 1 8.54 -19.21 17.74
N THR A 2 7.48 -19.71 18.36
CA THR A 2 6.14 -19.77 17.74
C THR A 2 5.75 -18.35 17.35
N GLY A 3 5.40 -18.12 16.09
CA GLY A 3 5.12 -16.77 15.56
C GLY A 3 4.04 -16.07 16.37
N SER A 4 4.44 -15.05 17.13
CA SER A 4 3.52 -14.14 17.79
C SER A 4 2.68 -13.42 16.73
N MET A 5 1.37 -13.29 16.96
CA MET A 5 0.51 -12.45 16.13
C MET A 5 1.05 -11.02 16.16
N GLN A 6 1.20 -10.39 14.99
CA GLN A 6 1.62 -8.99 14.88
C GLN A 6 0.42 -8.07 15.08
N LEU A 7 0.53 -7.09 15.97
CA LEU A 7 -0.47 -6.05 16.17
C LEU A 7 -0.02 -4.76 15.48
N GLY A 8 -0.90 -4.16 14.67
CA GLY A 8 -0.63 -2.91 13.98
C GLY A 8 -1.85 -2.03 13.84
N PHE A 9 -1.65 -0.85 13.23
CA PHE A 9 -2.72 0.10 12.94
C PHE A 9 -2.54 0.76 11.57
N VAL A 10 -3.65 1.31 11.05
CA VAL A 10 -3.65 2.14 9.84
C VAL A 10 -3.35 3.58 10.24
N SER A 11 -2.27 4.15 9.71
CA SER A 11 -1.82 5.51 10.02
C SER A 11 -2.85 6.62 9.78
N ALA A 12 -3.91 6.34 9.00
CA ALA A 12 -5.04 7.25 8.79
C ALA A 12 -5.68 7.80 10.08
N ILE A 13 -5.57 7.10 11.21
CA ILE A 13 -6.09 7.55 12.51
C ILE A 13 -5.27 8.70 13.14
N LEU A 14 -4.10 9.02 12.59
CA LEU A 14 -3.17 10.06 13.05
C LEU A 14 -2.83 11.05 11.89
N PRO A 15 -3.81 11.77 11.32
CA PRO A 15 -3.63 12.47 10.06
C PRO A 15 -2.74 13.72 10.12
N GLU A 16 -2.57 14.32 11.30
CA GLU A 16 -1.75 15.53 11.50
C GLU A 16 -0.27 15.21 11.78
N TYR A 17 0.05 13.94 12.02
CA TYR A 17 1.39 13.50 12.40
C TYR A 17 2.28 13.25 11.19
N SER A 18 3.59 13.48 11.34
CA SER A 18 4.56 13.11 10.32
C SER A 18 4.78 11.58 10.32
N VAL A 19 5.32 11.03 9.23
CA VAL A 19 5.66 9.59 9.17
C VAL A 19 6.64 9.16 10.28
N LYS A 20 7.51 10.06 10.73
CA LYS A 20 8.39 9.82 11.87
C LYS A 20 7.61 9.71 13.17
N ASP A 21 6.64 10.60 13.39
CA ASP A 21 5.79 10.56 14.59
C ASP A 21 4.91 9.31 14.60
N ILE A 22 4.47 8.84 13.44
CA ILE A 22 3.72 7.57 13.31
C ILE A 22 4.54 6.40 13.86
N PHE A 23 5.81 6.26 13.46
CA PHE A 23 6.67 5.19 13.98
C PHE A 23 7.07 5.40 15.44
N TYR A 24 7.24 6.64 15.87
CA TYR A 24 7.41 6.97 17.28
C TYR A 24 6.24 6.46 18.12
N TRP A 25 5.00 6.78 17.74
CA TRP A 25 3.81 6.33 18.46
C TRP A 25 3.60 4.82 18.37
N ALA A 26 3.91 4.20 17.22
CA ALA A 26 3.89 2.74 17.09
C ALA A 26 4.78 2.07 18.14
N SER A 27 6.01 2.57 18.31
CA SER A 27 6.95 2.11 19.33
C SER A 27 6.43 2.37 20.76
N GLN A 28 5.94 3.58 21.05
CA GLN A 28 5.43 3.93 22.38
C GLN A 28 4.26 3.05 22.83
N PHE A 29 3.40 2.62 21.91
CA PHE A 29 2.24 1.79 22.20
C PHE A 29 2.44 0.30 21.92
N SER A 30 3.68 -0.13 21.65
CA SER A 30 4.03 -1.55 21.39
C SER A 30 3.27 -2.17 20.21
N TYR A 31 3.07 -1.39 19.15
CA TYR A 31 2.64 -1.92 17.85
C TYR A 31 3.85 -2.50 17.10
N ASP A 32 3.67 -3.66 16.48
CA ASP A 32 4.70 -4.35 15.70
C ASP A 32 4.81 -3.80 14.26
N CYS A 33 3.70 -3.26 13.74
CA CYS A 33 3.61 -2.82 12.36
C CYS A 33 2.63 -1.68 12.10
N VAL A 34 2.80 -1.00 10.97
CA VAL A 34 1.94 0.10 10.54
C VAL A 34 1.55 -0.07 9.06
N GLU A 35 0.27 0.15 8.75
CA GLU A 35 -0.18 0.42 7.39
C GLU A 35 -0.08 1.92 7.10
N LEU A 36 0.83 2.30 6.20
CA LEU A 36 1.16 3.70 5.92
C LEU A 36 0.31 4.29 4.80
N MET A 37 -0.36 5.40 5.05
CA MET A 37 -1.13 6.11 4.02
C MET A 37 -0.20 6.79 3.02
N CYS A 38 -0.26 6.37 1.76
CA CYS A 38 0.70 6.76 0.72
C CYS A 38 0.08 7.52 -0.47
N TRP A 39 -0.81 8.47 -0.21
CA TRP A 39 -1.45 9.27 -1.26
C TRP A 39 -0.49 10.27 -1.91
N PRO A 40 -0.78 10.78 -3.13
CA PRO A 40 -0.07 11.94 -3.66
C PRO A 40 -0.32 13.16 -2.77
N GLN A 41 0.70 13.98 -2.56
CA GLN A 41 0.53 15.29 -1.93
C GLN A 41 -0.47 16.15 -2.69
N GLY A 42 -1.55 16.57 -2.04
CA GLY A 42 -2.55 17.43 -2.66
C GLY A 42 -3.90 17.44 -1.94
N LYS A 43 -4.79 18.33 -2.39
CA LYS A 43 -6.15 18.40 -1.85
C LYS A 43 -6.94 17.19 -2.30
N ALA A 44 -7.06 16.21 -1.42
CA ALA A 44 -8.10 15.21 -1.60
C ALA A 44 -9.47 15.89 -1.54
N THR A 45 -10.24 15.74 -2.60
CA THR A 45 -11.58 16.31 -2.73
C THR A 45 -12.64 15.50 -1.97
N ARG A 46 -12.24 14.48 -1.19
CA ARG A 46 -13.13 13.56 -0.49
C ARG A 46 -12.84 13.55 1.01
N ARG A 47 -13.89 13.34 1.81
CA ARG A 47 -13.89 13.45 3.28
C ARG A 47 -12.94 12.47 4.03
N TYR A 48 -12.49 11.39 3.38
CA TYR A 48 -11.58 10.37 3.95
C TYR A 48 -10.40 10.01 3.03
N ALA A 49 -10.31 10.62 1.84
CA ALA A 49 -9.08 10.60 1.07
C ALA A 49 -8.25 11.81 1.54
N GLY A 50 -6.93 11.72 1.57
CA GLY A 50 -6.07 12.90 1.78
C GLY A 50 -5.14 12.84 2.97
N VAL A 51 -5.23 11.81 3.81
CA VAL A 51 -4.15 11.56 4.75
C VAL A 51 -2.95 11.05 3.97
N THR A 52 -1.88 11.82 3.99
CA THR A 52 -0.66 11.55 3.23
C THR A 52 0.53 11.59 4.19
N HIS A 53 0.94 10.42 4.68
CA HIS A 53 2.19 10.29 5.43
C HIS A 53 3.38 10.05 4.49
N VAL A 54 3.12 9.37 3.37
CA VAL A 54 4.11 9.10 2.32
C VAL A 54 3.60 9.66 1.01
N ASP A 55 4.27 10.67 0.45
CA ASP A 55 3.95 11.16 -0.87
C ASP A 55 4.46 10.21 -1.95
N VAL A 56 3.57 9.36 -2.47
CA VAL A 56 3.94 8.31 -3.44
C VAL A 56 4.52 8.85 -4.73
N GLN A 57 4.11 10.06 -5.17
CA GLN A 57 4.65 10.64 -6.41
C GLN A 57 6.12 11.03 -6.28
N SER A 58 6.57 11.31 -5.05
CA SER A 58 7.95 11.68 -4.78
C SER A 58 8.85 10.48 -4.42
N MET A 59 8.28 9.28 -4.29
CA MET A 59 9.02 8.10 -3.84
C MET A 59 10.02 7.59 -4.87
N ASN A 60 11.14 7.07 -4.38
CA ASN A 60 12.18 6.39 -5.13
C ASN A 60 12.87 5.37 -4.21
N SER A 61 13.78 4.57 -4.76
CA SER A 61 14.48 3.51 -4.00
C SER A 61 15.23 4.03 -2.77
N ALA A 62 15.79 5.23 -2.83
CA ALA A 62 16.50 5.83 -1.70
C ALA A 62 15.53 6.21 -0.57
N LYS A 63 14.40 6.83 -0.90
CA LYS A 63 13.34 7.18 0.06
C LYS A 63 12.65 5.94 0.62
N ALA A 64 12.42 4.91 -0.19
CA ALA A 64 11.87 3.63 0.27
C ALA A 64 12.81 2.95 1.27
N ARG A 65 14.13 2.98 1.00
CA ARG A 65 15.13 2.50 1.96
C ARG A 65 15.12 3.29 3.27
N ALA A 66 15.15 4.61 3.18
CA ALA A 66 15.11 5.48 4.37
C ALA A 66 13.84 5.26 5.19
N LEU A 67 12.70 5.01 4.54
CA LEU A 67 11.44 4.71 5.21
C LEU A 67 11.46 3.37 5.96
N ARG A 68 12.10 2.34 5.39
CA ARG A 68 12.32 1.07 6.08
C ARG A 68 13.28 1.20 7.26
N GLU A 69 14.39 1.91 7.07
CA GLU A 69 15.35 2.19 8.14
C GLU A 69 14.66 2.92 9.29
N LEU A 70 13.85 3.94 8.98
CA LEU A 70 13.06 4.65 9.97
C LEU A 70 12.10 3.75 10.75
N ALA A 71 11.42 2.80 10.09
CA ALA A 71 10.57 1.84 10.76
C ALA A 71 11.38 0.93 11.70
N ALA A 72 12.51 0.40 11.20
CA ALA A 72 13.39 -0.49 11.94
C ALA A 72 14.01 0.19 13.17
N ASP A 73 14.40 1.47 13.06
CA ASP A 73 14.92 2.27 14.18
C ASP A 73 13.92 2.41 15.33
N HIS A 74 12.62 2.26 15.05
CA HIS A 74 11.54 2.29 16.04
C HIS A 74 11.06 0.90 16.48
N GLY A 75 11.74 -0.16 16.04
CA GLY A 75 11.34 -1.55 16.32
C GLY A 75 10.02 -1.94 15.64
N CYS A 76 9.64 -1.24 14.57
CA CYS A 76 8.41 -1.43 13.83
C CYS A 76 8.69 -1.92 12.40
N SER A 77 7.65 -2.46 11.77
CA SER A 77 7.65 -2.81 10.35
C SER A 77 6.53 -2.08 9.59
N ILE A 78 6.64 -2.04 8.27
CA ILE A 78 5.55 -1.55 7.41
C ILE A 78 4.78 -2.78 6.95
N SER A 79 3.54 -2.94 7.40
CA SER A 79 2.72 -4.10 7.04
C SER A 79 2.04 -3.94 5.69
N ALA A 80 1.67 -2.70 5.34
CA ALA A 80 1.00 -2.38 4.10
C ALA A 80 1.15 -0.89 3.76
N LEU A 81 0.76 -0.58 2.52
CA LEU A 81 0.62 0.78 2.01
C LEU A 81 -0.85 1.07 1.74
N GLY A 82 -1.40 1.99 2.54
CA GLY A 82 -2.77 2.45 2.45
C GLY A 82 -2.95 3.41 1.29
N TYR A 83 -3.51 2.90 0.20
CA TYR A 83 -3.92 3.67 -0.95
C TYR A 83 -5.16 3.01 -1.57
N TYR A 84 -6.29 3.71 -1.56
CA TYR A 84 -7.58 3.14 -1.93
C TYR A 84 -8.26 4.01 -3.00
N PRO A 85 -7.92 3.82 -4.29
CA PRO A 85 -8.57 4.57 -5.36
C PRO A 85 -10.04 4.18 -5.45
N ASN A 86 -10.87 5.00 -6.11
CA ASN A 86 -12.21 4.54 -6.46
C ASN A 86 -12.10 3.62 -7.69
N PRO A 87 -12.31 2.29 -7.57
CA PRO A 87 -12.23 1.39 -8.72
C PRO A 87 -13.35 1.61 -9.74
N LEU A 88 -14.41 2.33 -9.34
CA LEU A 88 -15.54 2.69 -10.19
C LEU A 88 -15.40 4.10 -10.79
N CYS A 89 -14.17 4.65 -10.85
CA CYS A 89 -13.95 5.92 -11.52
C CYS A 89 -14.21 5.74 -13.03
N PRO A 90 -15.08 6.55 -13.66
CA PRO A 90 -15.34 6.46 -15.09
C PRO A 90 -14.11 6.81 -15.93
N ASP A 91 -13.14 7.51 -15.34
CA ASP A 91 -11.82 7.73 -15.91
C ASP A 91 -10.94 6.48 -15.67
N THR A 92 -10.83 5.66 -16.71
CA THR A 92 -10.06 4.42 -16.71
C THR A 92 -8.56 4.66 -16.73
N GLU A 93 -8.10 5.78 -17.30
CA GLU A 93 -6.69 6.19 -17.30
C GLU A 93 -6.25 6.60 -15.89
N TYR A 94 -7.06 7.42 -15.22
CA TYR A 94 -6.85 7.78 -13.82
C TYR A 94 -6.78 6.53 -12.94
N SER A 95 -7.73 5.60 -13.08
CA SER A 95 -7.75 4.35 -12.31
C SER A 95 -6.54 3.44 -12.57
N GLY A 96 -6.12 3.31 -13.84
CA GLY A 96 -4.98 2.47 -14.23
C GLY A 96 -3.63 3.02 -13.75
N ASN A 97 -3.40 4.32 -13.91
CA ASN A 97 -2.17 4.99 -13.48
C ASN A 97 -1.96 4.90 -11.96
N MET A 98 -3.05 4.95 -11.19
CA MET A 98 -3.01 4.79 -9.73
C MET A 98 -2.59 3.36 -9.32
N ALA A 99 -3.14 2.33 -9.97
CA ALA A 99 -2.79 0.94 -9.68
C ALA A 99 -1.30 0.65 -9.96
N LEU A 100 -0.76 1.17 -11.07
CA LEU A 100 0.65 1.07 -11.42
C LEU A 100 1.57 1.73 -10.40
N THR A 101 1.17 2.91 -9.91
CA THR A 101 1.93 3.69 -8.92
C THR A 101 2.11 2.91 -7.61
N ILE A 102 1.03 2.27 -7.11
CA ILE A 102 1.09 1.44 -5.88
C ILE A 102 1.93 0.20 -6.10
N ALA A 103 1.78 -0.48 -7.25
CA ALA A 103 2.54 -1.67 -7.56
C ALA A 103 4.04 -1.41 -7.57
N ASN A 104 4.47 -0.28 -8.14
CA ASN A 104 5.87 0.13 -8.14
C ASN A 104 6.37 0.48 -6.73
N LEU A 105 5.57 1.18 -5.93
CA LEU A 105 5.97 1.50 -4.56
C LEU A 105 6.11 0.24 -3.68
N ARG A 106 5.21 -0.73 -3.83
CA ARG A 106 5.32 -2.05 -3.18
C ARG A 106 6.61 -2.75 -3.56
N LYS A 107 6.97 -2.76 -4.86
CA LYS A 107 8.25 -3.34 -5.32
C LYS A 107 9.46 -2.71 -4.66
N GLU A 108 9.46 -1.39 -4.50
CA GLU A 108 10.57 -0.68 -3.87
C GLU A 108 10.69 -0.94 -2.36
N LEU A 109 9.59 -1.31 -1.70
CA LEU A 109 9.53 -1.62 -0.27
C LEU A 109 9.81 -3.09 0.05
N ASP A 110 9.33 -4.01 -0.79
CA ASP A 110 9.59 -5.45 -0.67
C ASP A 110 10.94 -5.81 -1.29
N ALA A 111 11.99 -5.90 -0.45
CA ALA A 111 13.31 -6.37 -0.87
C ALA A 111 13.38 -7.86 -1.28
N THR A 112 12.23 -8.54 -1.45
CA THR A 112 12.13 -10.01 -1.63
C THR A 112 11.69 -10.43 -3.05
N ILE A 113 11.49 -9.49 -3.99
CA ILE A 113 10.92 -9.76 -5.33
C ILE A 113 12.03 -10.10 -6.36
N GLU A 114 13.00 -10.94 -6.02
CA GLU A 114 13.90 -11.53 -7.02
C GLU A 114 13.18 -12.66 -7.82
N SER A 115 12.15 -13.30 -7.24
CA SER A 115 11.47 -14.45 -7.87
C SER A 115 10.25 -14.11 -8.74
N TYR A 116 9.81 -12.85 -8.78
CA TYR A 116 8.54 -12.45 -9.41
C TYR A 116 8.73 -11.80 -10.80
N LEU A 117 9.97 -11.48 -11.17
CA LEU A 117 10.30 -10.76 -12.41
C LEU A 117 10.36 -11.65 -13.67
N GLU A 118 10.48 -12.98 -13.53
CA GLU A 118 10.44 -13.89 -14.70
C GLU A 118 9.07 -13.87 -15.42
N ILE A 119 7.99 -13.49 -14.74
CA ILE A 119 6.63 -13.53 -15.30
C ILE A 119 6.27 -12.24 -16.07
N TYR A 120 6.93 -11.10 -15.77
CA TYR A 120 6.48 -9.79 -16.27
C TYR A 120 7.11 -9.37 -17.60
N ASN A 121 8.23 -9.97 -18.00
CA ASN A 121 8.94 -9.57 -19.22
C ASN A 121 8.35 -10.13 -20.53
N GLU A 122 7.34 -11.02 -20.48
CA GLU A 122 6.78 -11.63 -21.69
C GLU A 122 5.43 -11.05 -22.15
N ASP A 123 4.62 -10.43 -21.28
CA ASP A 123 3.31 -9.85 -21.70
C ASP A 123 2.73 -8.83 -20.67
N PRO A 124 2.78 -7.51 -20.92
CA PRO A 124 2.25 -6.50 -20.00
C PRO A 124 0.72 -6.41 -20.12
N LYS A 125 -0.01 -7.29 -19.42
CA LYS A 125 -1.46 -7.15 -19.27
C LYS A 125 -1.82 -6.37 -18.00
N PRO A 126 -2.85 -5.50 -18.04
CA PRO A 126 -3.33 -4.80 -16.86
C PRO A 126 -3.80 -5.83 -15.81
N LEU A 127 -3.36 -5.64 -14.57
CA LEU A 127 -3.62 -6.52 -13.41
C LEU A 127 -5.07 -6.47 -12.92
N TYR A 128 -6.05 -6.50 -13.83
CA TYR A 128 -7.40 -6.91 -13.47
C TYR A 128 -7.42 -8.43 -13.33
N GLY A 129 -7.46 -8.93 -12.09
CA GLY A 129 -7.95 -10.29 -11.81
C GLY A 129 -6.94 -11.40 -11.48
N LEU A 130 -5.72 -11.11 -11.03
CA LEU A 130 -4.80 -12.17 -10.59
C LEU A 130 -4.75 -12.33 -9.06
N ASN A 131 -5.83 -12.88 -8.50
CA ASN A 131 -5.68 -13.95 -7.51
C ASN A 131 -6.86 -14.94 -7.64
N PRO A 132 -6.77 -15.94 -8.54
CA PRO A 132 -7.80 -16.97 -8.70
C PRO A 132 -7.94 -17.91 -7.49
N GLN A 133 -7.05 -17.82 -6.49
CA GLN A 133 -7.10 -18.67 -5.30
C GLN A 133 -7.80 -18.01 -4.09
N ILE A 134 -8.21 -16.74 -4.20
CA ILE A 134 -9.04 -16.10 -3.19
C ILE A 134 -10.48 -16.00 -3.71
N ASN A 135 -11.25 -17.02 -3.34
CA ASN A 135 -12.72 -17.09 -3.37
C ASN A 135 -13.41 -17.31 -4.74
N PRO A 136 -13.73 -18.57 -5.11
CA PRO A 136 -14.46 -18.89 -6.34
C PRO A 136 -15.92 -18.43 -6.39
N ARG A 137 -16.48 -17.80 -5.33
CA ARG A 137 -17.88 -17.34 -5.33
C ARG A 137 -18.11 -15.98 -5.98
N ILE A 138 -17.10 -15.12 -6.09
CA ILE A 138 -17.33 -13.73 -6.57
C ILE A 138 -17.40 -13.66 -8.11
N HIS A 139 -16.91 -14.69 -8.82
CA HIS A 139 -16.86 -14.65 -10.28
C HIS A 139 -18.18 -15.02 -10.97
N GLN A 140 -19.12 -15.65 -10.25
CA GLN A 140 -20.39 -16.12 -10.82
C GLN A 140 -21.51 -15.05 -10.74
N ASP A 141 -21.46 -14.18 -9.73
CA ASP A 141 -22.51 -13.18 -9.50
C ASP A 141 -22.39 -11.93 -10.39
N LEU A 142 -21.25 -11.72 -11.05
CA LEU A 142 -21.02 -10.57 -11.94
C LEU A 142 -21.33 -10.84 -13.43
N LEU A 143 -21.61 -12.10 -13.81
CA LEU A 143 -21.86 -12.49 -15.20
C LEU A 143 -23.34 -12.71 -15.55
N TYR A 144 -24.26 -12.62 -14.58
CA TYR A 144 -25.69 -12.89 -14.78
C TYR A 144 -26.66 -11.95 -14.04
N ALA A 145 -26.23 -10.74 -13.68
CA ALA A 145 -27.18 -9.73 -13.21
C ALA A 145 -27.75 -8.95 -14.43
N ASP A 146 -28.88 -9.45 -14.95
CA ASP A 146 -29.84 -8.64 -15.74
C ASP A 146 -30.51 -7.58 -14.84
#